data_AF-A0A1Q3VR92-F1
#
_entry.id   AF-A0A1Q3VR92-F1
#
_cell.length_a   1.000
_cell.length_b   1.000
_cell.length_c   1.000
_cell.angle_alpha   90.00
_cell.angle_beta   90.00
_cell.angle_gamma   90.00
#
_symmetry.space_group_name_H-M   'P 1'
#
loop_
_entity.id
_entity.type
_entity.pdbx_description
1 polymer ?
#
loop_
_entity_poly.entity_id
_entity_poly.type
_entity_poly.pdbx_seq_one_letter_code
_entity_poly.pdbx_strand_id
1 'polypeptide(L)'
;MPIASDLPAVAYFPAIVRDECDSPIDALVLLGVPRDEATDLVAATWNEGNGEAARAQDCILCDIDGGRPVAVLRTPEGRWAACNAFPEKACGARREAERVLAKLLKRGRRGLVAEWKRG
;
A
#
# COMPACT_ATOMS: atom_id res chain seq x y z
N MET A 1 -11.69 -2.10 -30.64
CA MET A 1 -12.25 -1.24 -29.58
C MET A 1 -11.13 -0.92 -28.60
N PRO A 2 -10.65 0.32 -28.45
CA PRO A 2 -9.81 0.66 -27.31
C PRO A 2 -10.72 1.17 -26.19
N ILE A 3 -10.82 0.43 -25.09
CA ILE A 3 -11.34 0.97 -23.83
C ILE A 3 -10.23 0.73 -22.81
N ALA A 4 -9.36 1.71 -22.62
CA ALA A 4 -8.46 1.78 -21.46
C ALA A 4 -7.80 3.17 -21.39
N SER A 5 -8.59 4.25 -21.35
CA SER A 5 -8.05 5.60 -21.15
C SER A 5 -8.63 6.32 -19.92
N ASP A 6 -9.48 5.65 -19.14
CA ASP A 6 -10.26 6.32 -18.09
C ASP A 6 -10.16 5.58 -16.74
N LEU A 7 -9.00 4.97 -16.48
CA LEU A 7 -8.68 4.55 -15.12
C LEU A 7 -8.26 5.79 -14.33
N PRO A 8 -8.85 6.04 -13.16
CA PRO A 8 -8.58 7.25 -12.39
C PRO A 8 -7.10 7.34 -12.02
N ALA A 9 -6.54 8.55 -12.00
CA ALA A 9 -5.16 8.83 -11.60
C ALA A 9 -4.81 8.30 -10.19
N VAL A 10 -5.84 8.04 -9.38
CA VAL A 10 -5.77 7.47 -8.06
C VAL A 10 -6.62 6.20 -8.02
N ALA A 11 -6.04 5.12 -7.52
CA ALA A 11 -6.71 3.86 -7.27
C ALA A 11 -6.73 3.55 -5.77
N TYR A 12 -7.82 2.97 -5.29
CA TYR A 12 -7.96 2.54 -3.89
C TYR A 12 -8.00 1.04 -3.82
N PHE A 13 -7.15 0.41 -3.00
CA PHE A 13 -7.13 -1.04 -2.86
C PHE A 13 -7.24 -1.50 -1.40
N PRO A 14 -7.85 -2.67 -1.14
CA PRO A 14 -7.92 -3.23 0.20
C PRO A 14 -6.57 -3.80 0.63
N ALA A 15 -6.22 -3.59 1.89
CA ALA A 15 -5.00 -4.09 2.52
C ALA A 15 -5.35 -4.69 3.89
N ILE A 16 -4.91 -5.92 4.16
CA ILE A 16 -5.15 -6.58 5.46
C ILE A 16 -3.90 -6.42 6.31
N VAL A 17 -4.06 -5.79 7.48
CA VAL A 17 -2.97 -5.50 8.41
C VAL A 17 -2.50 -6.80 9.05
N ARG A 18 -1.19 -7.06 8.96
CA ARG A 18 -0.50 -8.13 9.68
C ARG A 18 0.07 -7.60 11.00
N ASP A 19 0.75 -6.46 10.95
CA ASP A 19 1.42 -5.86 12.11
C ASP A 19 1.60 -4.35 11.92
N GLU A 20 2.02 -3.65 12.97
CA GLU A 20 2.38 -2.24 12.97
C GLU A 20 3.79 -2.02 13.53
N CYS A 21 4.60 -1.31 12.76
CA CYS A 21 5.99 -1.00 13.09
C CYS A 21 6.18 0.52 13.19
N ASP A 22 7.23 0.94 13.89
CA ASP A 22 7.57 2.37 14.00
C ASP A 22 8.39 2.86 12.78
N SER A 23 8.89 1.93 11.96
CA SER A 23 9.70 2.18 10.76
C SER A 23 9.11 1.49 9.53
N PRO A 24 9.10 2.14 8.35
CA PRO A 24 8.63 1.51 7.11
C PRO A 24 9.56 0.38 6.66
N ILE A 25 10.87 0.48 6.95
CA ILE A 25 11.85 -0.56 6.63
C ILE A 25 11.53 -1.83 7.44
N ASP A 26 11.25 -1.69 8.74
CA ASP A 26 10.93 -2.86 9.57
C ASP A 26 9.60 -3.50 9.15
N ALA A 27 8.61 -2.69 8.73
CA ALA A 27 7.36 -3.19 8.18
C ALA A 27 7.58 -4.00 6.88
N LEU A 28 8.45 -3.52 5.97
CA LEU A 28 8.81 -4.24 4.74
C LEU A 28 9.55 -5.56 5.04
N VAL A 29 10.52 -5.52 5.95
CA VAL A 29 11.26 -6.73 6.37
C VAL A 29 10.32 -7.75 7.01
N LEU A 30 9.35 -7.32 7.82
CA LEU A 30 8.32 -8.19 8.40
C LEU A 30 7.44 -8.87 7.32
N LEU A 31 7.25 -8.21 6.18
CA LEU A 31 6.52 -8.75 5.03
C LEU A 31 7.35 -9.74 4.20
N GLY A 32 8.66 -9.83 4.44
CA GLY A 32 9.59 -10.71 3.75
C GLY A 32 10.42 -10.02 2.68
N VAL A 33 10.41 -8.69 2.61
CA VAL A 33 11.29 -7.94 1.70
C VAL A 33 12.71 -7.95 2.27
N PRO A 34 13.75 -8.30 1.48
CA PRO A 34 15.14 -8.15 1.89
C PRO A 34 15.45 -6.73 2.36
N ARG A 35 16.28 -6.58 3.40
CA ARG A 35 16.52 -5.26 4.02
C ARG A 35 17.12 -4.23 3.06
N ASP A 36 18.01 -4.66 2.17
CA ASP A 36 18.64 -3.75 1.20
C ASP A 36 17.59 -3.25 0.21
N GLU A 37 16.76 -4.14 -0.32
CA GLU A 37 15.62 -3.77 -1.18
C GLU A 37 14.59 -2.90 -0.45
N ALA A 38 14.30 -3.18 0.82
CA ALA A 38 13.41 -2.34 1.63
C ALA A 38 13.95 -0.91 1.77
N THR A 39 15.27 -0.76 1.92
CA THR A 39 15.93 0.54 1.99
C THR A 39 15.81 1.28 0.65
N ASP A 40 16.06 0.58 -0.45
CA ASP A 40 15.96 1.14 -1.80
C ASP A 40 14.53 1.59 -2.13
N LEU A 41 13.52 0.78 -1.78
CA LEU A 41 12.11 1.11 -1.96
C LEU A 41 11.73 2.37 -1.16
N VAL A 42 12.13 2.45 0.11
CA VAL A 42 11.87 3.64 0.94
C VAL A 42 12.56 4.87 0.36
N ALA A 43 13.83 4.75 -0.06
CA ALA A 43 14.56 5.85 -0.69
C ALA A 43 13.89 6.32 -1.99
N ALA A 44 13.40 5.40 -2.83
CA ALA A 44 12.67 5.73 -4.05
C ALA A 44 11.41 6.56 -3.75
N THR A 45 10.63 6.18 -2.73
CA THR A 45 9.40 6.90 -2.36
C THR A 45 9.63 8.33 -1.84
N TRP A 46 10.83 8.64 -1.34
CA TRP A 46 11.22 10.00 -0.98
C TRP A 46 11.63 10.84 -2.20
N ASN A 47 12.28 10.21 -3.19
CA ASN A 47 12.78 10.90 -4.38
C ASN A 47 11.69 11.21 -5.42
N GLU A 48 10.56 10.51 -5.38
CA GLU A 48 9.39 10.82 -6.22
C GLU A 48 8.69 12.15 -5.82
N GLY A 49 9.06 12.76 -4.69
CA GLY A 49 8.50 14.00 -4.15
C GLY A 49 9.27 15.29 -4.52
N ASN A 50 9.70 15.48 -5.77
CA ASN A 50 10.41 16.71 -6.18
C ASN A 50 9.47 17.94 -6.23
N GLY A 51 9.20 18.54 -5.07
CA GLY A 51 8.45 19.79 -4.86
C GLY A 51 8.09 19.99 -3.38
N GLU A 52 7.68 21.21 -2.99
CA GLU A 52 7.43 21.71 -1.60
C GLU A 52 6.36 20.93 -0.78
N ALA A 53 5.89 19.80 -1.31
CA ALA A 53 5.08 18.79 -0.64
C ALA A 53 5.67 17.39 -0.85
N ALA A 54 6.98 17.22 -0.60
CA ALA A 54 7.66 15.92 -0.45
C ALA A 54 7.12 15.18 0.78
N ARG A 55 5.81 14.90 0.80
CA ARG A 55 5.22 13.92 1.69
C ARG A 55 5.67 12.58 1.16
N ALA A 56 6.55 11.92 1.91
CA ALA A 56 6.83 10.50 1.74
C ALA A 56 5.51 9.80 1.42
N GLN A 57 5.46 8.99 0.36
CA GLN A 57 4.23 8.29 0.02
C GLN A 57 3.74 7.54 1.27
N ASP A 58 2.50 7.80 1.68
CA ASP A 58 1.88 7.10 2.82
C ASP A 58 1.56 5.62 2.47
N CYS A 59 2.00 5.16 1.30
CA CYS A 59 1.84 3.80 0.80
C CYS A 59 3.08 3.40 -0.02
N ILE A 60 3.74 2.30 0.36
CA ILE A 60 4.74 1.60 -0.45
C ILE A 60 4.12 0.27 -0.85
N LEU A 61 3.92 0.04 -2.14
CA LEU A 61 3.38 -1.22 -2.71
C LEU A 61 4.49 -1.94 -3.47
N CYS A 62 4.72 -3.21 -3.16
CA CYS A 62 5.69 -4.06 -3.84
C CYS A 62 5.23 -5.52 -3.87
N ASP A 63 5.88 -6.33 -4.69
CA ASP A 63 5.71 -7.77 -4.70
C ASP A 63 6.89 -8.42 -3.96
N ILE A 64 6.62 -9.41 -3.12
CA ILE A 64 7.66 -10.27 -2.55
C ILE A 64 7.81 -11.55 -3.35
N ASP A 65 8.86 -12.31 -3.07
CA ASP A 65 9.09 -13.65 -3.61
C ASP A 65 7.81 -14.51 -3.61
N GLY A 66 7.48 -15.04 -4.78
CA GLY A 66 6.21 -15.73 -5.04
C GLY A 66 5.10 -14.85 -5.61
N GLY A 67 5.39 -13.59 -5.95
CA GLY A 67 4.48 -12.68 -6.66
C GLY A 67 3.29 -12.24 -5.80
N ARG A 68 3.47 -12.21 -4.48
CA ARG A 68 2.41 -11.80 -3.55
C ARG A 68 2.52 -10.30 -3.30
N PRO A 69 1.48 -9.50 -3.63
CA PRO A 69 1.50 -8.08 -3.34
C PRO A 69 1.45 -7.82 -1.83
N VAL A 70 2.33 -6.93 -1.37
CA VAL A 70 2.35 -6.42 0.00
C VAL A 70 2.43 -4.91 0.00
N ALA A 71 1.86 -4.28 1.01
CA ALA A 71 1.91 -2.84 1.15
C ALA A 71 2.30 -2.43 2.57
N VAL A 72 3.05 -1.35 2.67
CA VAL A 72 3.34 -0.65 3.91
C VAL A 72 2.60 0.68 3.88
N LEU A 73 1.68 0.86 4.83
CA LEU A 73 0.77 2.01 4.88
C LEU A 73 1.00 2.84 6.13
N ARG A 74 1.07 4.15 6.01
CA ARG A 74 1.16 5.03 7.18
C ARG A 74 -0.21 5.11 7.86
N THR A 75 -0.25 4.84 9.17
CA THR A 75 -1.48 4.93 9.96
C THR A 75 -1.73 6.38 10.43
N PRO A 76 -2.96 6.73 10.80
CA PRO A 76 -3.27 8.05 11.37
C PRO A 76 -2.46 8.38 12.62
N GLU A 77 -2.05 7.37 13.37
CA GLU A 77 -1.21 7.48 14.58
C GLU A 77 0.28 7.69 14.25
N GLY A 78 0.64 7.70 12.95
CA GLY A 78 2.00 7.94 12.47
C GLY A 78 2.87 6.69 12.43
N ARG A 79 2.34 5.50 12.75
CA ARG A 79 3.02 4.21 12.62
C ARG A 79 2.90 3.66 11.20
N TRP A 80 3.56 2.54 10.93
CA TRP A 80 3.56 1.88 9.63
C TRP A 80 2.92 0.50 9.71
N ALA A 81 1.78 0.33 9.06
CA ALA A 81 1.08 -0.94 8.97
C ALA A 81 1.66 -1.81 7.86
N ALA A 82 2.19 -2.98 8.24
CA ALA A 82 2.60 -4.02 7.33
C ALA A 82 1.37 -4.82 6.85
N CYS A 83 1.07 -4.81 5.56
CA CYS A 83 -0.17 -5.34 5.02
C CYS A 83 0.04 -6.36 3.89
N ASN A 84 -0.80 -7.40 3.88
CA ASN A 84 -1.05 -8.13 2.62
C ASN A 84 -1.94 -7.25 1.75
N ALA A 85 -1.51 -6.94 0.52
CA ALA A 85 -2.22 -6.05 -0.38
C ALA A 85 -3.03 -6.84 -1.41
N PHE A 86 -4.11 -6.22 -1.90
CA PHE A 86 -4.97 -6.79 -2.94
C PHE A 86 -5.19 -5.77 -4.07
N PRO A 87 -4.13 -5.34 -4.78
CA PRO A 87 -4.22 -4.35 -5.85
C PRO A 87 -5.08 -4.82 -7.04
N GLU A 88 -5.24 -6.13 -7.23
CA GLU A 88 -6.14 -6.70 -8.23
C GLU A 88 -7.63 -6.44 -7.93
N LYS A 89 -7.94 -5.94 -6.72
CA LYS A 89 -9.27 -5.52 -6.28
C LYS A 89 -9.38 -3.99 -6.16
N ALA A 90 -8.48 -3.25 -6.81
CA ALA A 90 -8.49 -1.80 -6.78
C ALA A 90 -9.77 -1.23 -7.42
N CYS A 91 -10.24 -0.12 -6.85
CA CYS A 91 -11.44 0.60 -7.26
C CYS A 91 -11.12 2.08 -7.46
N GLY A 92 -11.93 2.78 -8.26
CA GLY A 92 -11.79 4.22 -8.46
C GLY A 92 -12.25 5.08 -7.28
N ALA A 93 -13.00 4.51 -6.33
CA ALA A 93 -13.54 5.22 -5.18
C ALA A 93 -13.23 4.53 -3.86
N ARG A 94 -12.82 5.30 -2.85
CA ARG A 94 -12.49 4.79 -1.50
C ARG A 94 -13.62 3.96 -0.88
N ARG A 95 -14.86 4.46 -0.95
CA ARG A 95 -16.04 3.77 -0.38
C ARG A 95 -16.28 2.40 -1.00
N GLU A 96 -15.92 2.22 -2.27
CA GLU A 96 -16.03 0.93 -2.94
C GLU A 96 -14.98 -0.05 -2.42
N ALA A 97 -13.71 0.40 -2.34
CA ALA A 97 -12.64 -0.38 -1.75
C ALA A 97 -12.92 -0.76 -0.28
N GLU A 98 -13.56 0.10 0.50
CA GLU A 98 -14.02 -0.21 1.87
C GLU A 98 -15.06 -1.34 1.91
N ARG A 99 -16.01 -1.35 0.96
CA ARG A 99 -16.98 -2.46 0.83
C ARG A 99 -16.31 -3.76 0.45
N VAL A 100 -15.32 -3.71 -0.44
CA VAL A 100 -14.54 -4.88 -0.82
C VAL A 100 -13.72 -5.38 0.38
N LEU A 101 -13.07 -4.46 1.11
CA LEU A 101 -12.32 -4.78 2.32
C LEU A 101 -13.20 -5.49 3.35
N ALA A 102 -14.40 -4.96 3.62
CA ALA A 102 -15.34 -5.56 4.56
C ALA A 102 -15.69 -7.02 4.23
N LYS A 103 -15.72 -7.38 2.93
CA LYS A 103 -15.93 -8.77 2.47
C LYS A 103 -14.70 -9.66 2.66
N LEU A 104 -13.50 -9.09 2.60
CA LEU A 104 -12.22 -9.81 2.78
C LEU A 104 -11.88 -10.03 4.25
N LEU A 105 -12.27 -9.09 5.11
CA LEU A 105 -12.08 -9.19 6.55
C LEU A 105 -12.89 -10.37 7.08
N LYS A 106 -12.18 -11.32 7.66
CA LYS A 106 -12.71 -12.52 8.32
C LYS A 106 -12.02 -12.63 9.66
N ARG A 107 -12.71 -13.16 10.68
CA ARG A 107 -12.14 -13.58 11.97
C ARG A 107 -11.44 -12.45 12.77
N GLY A 108 -12.03 -11.27 12.85
CA GLY A 108 -11.50 -10.17 13.68
C GLY A 108 -10.22 -9.51 13.16
N ARG A 109 -9.80 -9.81 11.92
CA ARG A 109 -8.66 -9.14 11.29
C ARG A 109 -8.94 -7.66 11.07
N ARG A 110 -7.89 -6.84 11.15
CA ARG A 110 -7.91 -5.42 10.83
C ARG A 110 -7.51 -5.21 9.36
N GLY A 111 -7.98 -4.12 8.77
CA GLY A 111 -7.66 -3.78 7.40
C GLY A 111 -7.72 -2.28 7.17
N LEU A 112 -7.04 -1.85 6.12
CA LEU A 112 -6.97 -0.47 5.68
C LEU A 112 -7.31 -0.41 4.19
N VAL A 113 -7.77 0.75 3.73
CA VAL A 113 -7.86 1.06 2.30
C VAL A 113 -6.69 1.96 1.96
N ALA A 114 -5.79 1.44 1.14
CA ALA A 114 -4.67 2.18 0.59
C ALA A 114 -5.15 3.11 -0.53
N GLU A 115 -4.46 4.23 -0.67
CA GLU A 115 -4.57 5.12 -1.82
C GLU A 115 -3.26 4.98 -2.60
N TRP A 116 -3.36 4.66 -3.90
CA TRP A 116 -2.22 4.56 -4.79
C TRP A 116 -2.39 5.54 -5.94
N LYS A 117 -1.48 6.50 -6.01
CA LYS A 117 -1.41 7.45 -7.12
C LYS A 117 -0.45 6.87 -8.14
N ARG A 118 -0.93 6.69 -9.37
CA ARG A 118 0.00 6.40 -10.48
C ARG A 118 0.69 7.71 -10.82
N GLY A 119 1.98 7.80 -10.51
CA GLY A 119 2.90 8.81 -11.04
C GLY A 119 3.23 8.53 -12.51
#